data_AF-A0A7C3NI87-F1
#
_entry.id   AF-A0A7C3NI87-F1
#
_cell.length_a   1.000
_cell.length_b   1.000
_cell.length_c   1.000
_cell.angle_alpha   90.00
_cell.angle_beta   90.00
_cell.angle_gamma   90.00
#
_symmetry.space_group_name_H-M   'P 1'
#
loop_
_entity.id
_entity.type
_entity.pdbx_description
1 polymer ?
#
loop_
_entity_poly.entity_id
_entity_poly.type
_entity_poly.pdbx_seq_one_letter_code
_entity_poly.pdbx_strand_id
1 'polypeptide(L)'
;MARDLKEDFFRLDGAWASFELMSIRRRDDYLKPFRVLSCKIDDQVDLQAQPPRAQTEATVLIEIFGAEELVAARGHGPVHAVDNAMRKILEKHYPQLSEVRLEEFDVRLMHGITVEDDERGAGALVRVLAIFADGTERWGTVGVAADILQASVECIIDGMEWKLRGEHKH
;
A
#
# COMPACT_ATOMS: atom_id res chain seq x y z
N MET A 1 13.51 -4.78 15.61
CA MET A 1 14.23 -5.04 14.34
C MET A 1 13.46 -4.58 13.11
N ALA A 2 12.43 -5.28 12.60
CA ALA A 2 11.70 -4.82 11.41
C ALA A 2 11.01 -3.44 11.59
N ARG A 3 10.51 -3.16 12.81
CA ARG A 3 9.90 -1.87 13.16
C ARG A 3 10.90 -0.72 13.20
N ASP A 4 12.11 -0.97 13.71
CA ASP A 4 13.18 0.04 13.79
C ASP A 4 13.72 0.37 12.40
N LEU A 5 13.88 -0.66 11.55
CA LEU A 5 14.25 -0.48 10.15
C LEU A 5 13.25 0.36 9.38
N LYS A 6 11.95 0.11 9.59
CA LYS A 6 10.89 0.92 8.98
C LYS A 6 11.06 2.40 9.34
N GLU A 7 11.26 2.71 10.64
CA GLU A 7 11.49 4.09 11.10
C GLU A 7 12.74 4.75 10.47
N ASP A 8 13.81 4.00 10.23
CA ASP A 8 15.01 4.51 9.55
C ASP A 8 14.76 4.80 8.05
N PHE A 9 14.08 3.90 7.32
CA PHE A 9 13.76 4.10 5.90
C PHE A 9 12.74 5.21 5.68
N PHE A 10 11.78 5.34 6.59
CA PHE A 10 10.80 6.42 6.58
C PHE A 10 11.46 7.81 6.54
N ARG A 11 12.58 7.99 7.24
CA ARG A 11 13.32 9.26 7.29
C ARG A 11 14.25 9.48 6.10
N LEU A 12 14.80 8.42 5.51
CA LEU A 12 15.90 8.52 4.54
C LEU A 12 15.44 8.57 3.08
N ASP A 13 14.28 7.99 2.74
CA ASP A 13 13.85 7.79 1.34
C ASP A 13 12.73 8.77 0.87
N GLY A 14 12.49 9.87 1.58
CA GLY A 14 11.41 10.81 1.23
C GLY A 14 10.00 10.28 1.52
N ALA A 15 9.90 9.20 2.30
CA ALA A 15 8.64 8.56 2.71
C ALA A 15 8.04 9.16 3.99
N TRP A 16 8.00 10.48 4.04
CA TRP A 16 7.63 11.24 5.23
C TRP A 16 6.18 11.00 5.68
N ALA A 17 5.26 10.69 4.78
CA ALA A 17 3.86 10.43 5.14
C ALA A 17 3.71 9.17 5.98
N SER A 18 4.35 8.06 5.59
CA SER A 18 4.33 6.83 6.40
C SER A 18 4.97 7.06 7.79
N PHE A 19 6.04 7.86 7.87
CA PHE A 19 6.64 8.26 9.15
C PHE A 19 5.64 8.98 10.05
N GLU A 20 5.00 10.02 9.52
CA GLU A 20 4.05 10.83 10.27
C GLU A 20 2.80 10.03 10.65
N LEU A 21 2.29 9.18 9.76
CA LEU A 21 1.19 8.26 10.07
C LEU A 21 1.51 7.34 11.23
N MET A 22 2.74 6.82 11.37
CA MET A 22 3.10 6.04 12.55
C MET A 22 2.93 6.82 13.85
N SER A 23 3.27 8.10 13.83
CA SER A 23 3.14 8.97 15.00
C SER A 23 1.68 9.32 15.26
N ILE A 24 0.93 9.67 14.21
CA ILE A 24 -0.49 10.02 14.28
C ILE A 24 -1.33 8.83 14.76
N ARG A 25 -1.06 7.61 14.26
CA ARG A 25 -1.74 6.37 14.65
C ARG A 25 -1.56 5.97 16.12
N ARG A 26 -0.58 6.56 16.83
CA ARG A 26 -0.35 6.33 18.27
C ARG A 26 -1.17 7.26 19.15
N ARG A 27 -1.83 8.27 18.58
CA ARG A 27 -2.64 9.21 19.34
C ARG A 27 -4.02 8.61 19.63
N ASP A 28 -4.52 8.82 20.84
CA ASP A 28 -5.83 8.29 21.26
C ASP A 28 -7.02 8.93 20.51
N ASP A 29 -6.83 10.12 19.96
CA ASP A 29 -7.85 10.87 19.21
C ASP A 29 -7.86 10.56 17.71
N TYR A 30 -6.93 9.72 17.22
CA TYR A 30 -6.87 9.37 15.82
C TYR A 30 -7.77 8.18 15.49
N LEU A 31 -8.77 8.44 14.66
CA LEU A 31 -9.63 7.42 14.08
C LEU A 31 -9.17 7.14 12.65
N LYS A 32 -8.85 5.88 12.36
CA LYS A 32 -8.54 5.47 10.99
C LYS A 32 -9.77 5.65 10.10
N PRO A 33 -9.65 6.28 8.92
CA PRO A 33 -10.77 6.43 8.00
C PRO A 33 -11.28 5.08 7.49
N PHE A 34 -10.37 4.12 7.32
CA PHE A 34 -10.70 2.75 6.92
C PHE A 34 -9.65 1.76 7.46
N ARG A 35 -9.99 0.47 7.43
CA ARG A 35 -9.06 -0.62 7.74
C ARG A 35 -9.16 -1.70 6.69
N VAL A 36 -8.05 -1.99 6.02
CA VAL A 36 -7.96 -3.18 5.16
C VAL A 36 -7.78 -4.40 6.06
N LEU A 37 -8.76 -5.29 6.07
CA LEU A 37 -8.79 -6.49 6.92
C LEU A 37 -8.15 -7.69 6.22
N SER A 38 -8.36 -7.82 4.91
CA SER A 38 -7.69 -8.83 4.10
C SER A 38 -7.54 -8.38 2.65
N CYS A 39 -6.50 -8.89 1.99
CA CYS A 39 -6.25 -8.72 0.57
C CYS A 39 -5.85 -10.08 -0.01
N LYS A 40 -6.60 -10.54 -1.01
CA LYS A 40 -6.27 -11.72 -1.81
C LYS A 40 -5.99 -11.26 -3.23
N ILE A 41 -4.92 -11.76 -3.82
CA ILE A 41 -4.52 -11.46 -5.19
C ILE A 41 -4.44 -12.78 -5.96
N ASP A 42 -5.10 -12.84 -7.11
CA ASP A 42 -5.04 -13.93 -8.09
C ASP A 42 -4.37 -13.37 -9.34
N ASP A 43 -3.14 -13.81 -9.61
CA ASP A 43 -2.34 -13.35 -10.74
C ASP A 43 -1.99 -14.51 -11.66
N GLN A 44 -2.45 -14.42 -12.91
CA GLN A 44 -2.27 -15.46 -13.92
C GLN A 44 -1.49 -14.91 -15.09
N VAL A 45 -0.35 -15.53 -15.37
CA VAL A 45 0.50 -15.18 -16.51
C VAL A 45 0.50 -16.31 -17.51
N ASP A 46 -0.06 -16.07 -18.68
CA ASP A 46 0.07 -16.96 -19.84
C ASP A 46 1.40 -16.68 -20.54
N LEU A 47 2.39 -17.53 -20.24
CA LEU A 47 3.73 -17.47 -20.80
C LEU A 47 3.80 -17.97 -22.25
N GLN A 48 2.76 -18.64 -22.77
CA GLN A 48 2.71 -19.14 -24.14
C GLN A 48 2.05 -18.14 -25.10
N ALA A 49 1.26 -17.19 -24.59
CA ALA A 49 0.71 -16.10 -25.38
C ALA A 49 1.83 -15.21 -25.97
N GLN A 50 1.59 -14.66 -27.16
CA GLN A 50 2.48 -13.70 -27.83
C GLN A 50 1.72 -12.39 -28.12
N PRO A 51 1.97 -11.30 -27.36
CA PRO A 51 2.86 -11.22 -26.19
C PRO A 51 2.28 -11.97 -24.96
N PRO A 52 3.10 -12.26 -23.93
CA PRO A 52 2.62 -12.82 -22.67
C PRO A 52 1.45 -12.00 -22.14
N ARG A 53 0.40 -12.69 -21.69
CA ARG A 53 -0.79 -12.04 -21.12
C ARG A 53 -0.82 -12.26 -19.63
N ALA A 54 -0.91 -11.17 -18.87
CA ALA A 54 -1.18 -11.22 -17.45
C ALA A 54 -2.64 -10.82 -17.21
N GLN A 55 -3.33 -11.58 -16.37
CA GLN A 55 -4.62 -11.22 -15.84
C GLN A 55 -4.55 -11.28 -14.32
N THR A 56 -4.67 -10.11 -13.70
CA THR A 56 -4.62 -10.00 -12.25
C THR A 56 -5.96 -9.49 -11.71
N GLU A 57 -6.43 -10.13 -10.65
CA GLU A 57 -7.61 -9.75 -9.89
C GLU A 57 -7.25 -9.67 -8.41
N ALA A 58 -7.69 -8.61 -7.74
CA ALA A 58 -7.54 -8.46 -6.31
C ALA A 58 -8.92 -8.37 -5.64
N THR A 59 -9.07 -9.09 -4.54
CA THR A 59 -10.22 -9.04 -3.66
C THR A 59 -9.78 -8.47 -2.32
N VAL A 60 -10.42 -7.39 -1.88
CA VAL A 60 -10.08 -6.65 -0.67
C VAL A 60 -11.30 -6.59 0.24
N LEU A 61 -11.12 -6.96 1.51
CA LEU A 61 -12.09 -6.72 2.58
C LEU A 61 -11.67 -5.46 3.34
N ILE A 62 -12.54 -4.45 3.34
CA ILE A 62 -12.28 -3.16 3.98
C ILE A 62 -13.39 -2.85 4.98
N GLU A 63 -13.02 -2.46 6.19
CA GLU A 63 -13.91 -1.88 7.19
C GLU A 63 -13.90 -0.35 7.07
N ILE A 64 -15.08 0.26 6.94
CA ILE A 64 -15.28 1.72 6.90
C ILE A 64 -16.48 2.04 7.80
N PHE A 65 -16.32 2.97 8.75
CA PHE A 65 -17.36 3.33 9.73
C PHE A 65 -17.99 2.12 10.46
N GLY A 66 -17.20 1.07 10.71
CA GLY A 66 -17.65 -0.16 11.38
C GLY A 66 -18.45 -1.14 10.51
N ALA A 67 -18.59 -0.86 9.21
CA ALA A 67 -19.16 -1.78 8.23
C ALA A 67 -18.07 -2.40 7.36
N GLU A 68 -18.14 -3.71 7.15
CA GLU A 68 -17.23 -4.44 6.27
C GLU A 68 -17.80 -4.54 4.84
N GLU A 69 -16.98 -4.22 3.86
CA GLU A 69 -17.29 -4.38 2.43
C GLU A 69 -16.19 -5.21 1.75
N LEU A 70 -16.61 -6.27 1.04
CA LEU A 70 -15.74 -7.08 0.20
C LEU A 70 -15.88 -6.64 -1.26
N VAL A 71 -14.78 -6.29 -1.91
CA VAL A 71 -14.77 -5.89 -3.33
C VAL A 71 -13.70 -6.62 -4.10
N ALA A 72 -13.99 -6.93 -5.36
CA ALA A 72 -13.00 -7.37 -6.32
C ALA A 72 -12.85 -6.37 -7.48
N ALA A 73 -11.62 -6.22 -7.95
CA ALA A 73 -11.28 -5.47 -9.15
C ALA A 73 -10.10 -6.10 -9.90
N ARG A 74 -10.06 -5.86 -11.21
CA ARG A 74 -8.96 -6.28 -12.08
C ARG A 74 -7.98 -5.14 -12.30
N GLY A 75 -6.75 -5.50 -12.64
CA GLY A 75 -5.70 -4.56 -12.98
C GLY A 75 -4.72 -5.15 -13.99
N HIS A 76 -3.80 -4.31 -14.45
CA HIS A 76 -2.68 -4.69 -15.31
C HIS A 76 -1.53 -5.37 -14.56
N GLY A 77 -1.75 -5.71 -13.30
CA GLY A 77 -0.79 -6.27 -12.37
C GLY A 77 -1.37 -6.21 -10.95
N PRO A 78 -0.70 -6.83 -9.98
CA PRO A 78 -1.21 -6.99 -8.62
C PRO A 78 -1.44 -5.66 -7.91
N VAL A 79 -0.46 -4.75 -7.98
CA VAL A 79 -0.52 -3.42 -7.35
C VAL A 79 -1.70 -2.61 -7.90
N HIS A 80 -1.87 -2.59 -9.23
CA HIS A 80 -2.97 -1.89 -9.88
C HIS A 80 -4.33 -2.52 -9.57
N ALA A 81 -4.41 -3.86 -9.47
CA ALA A 81 -5.65 -4.53 -9.10
C ALA A 81 -6.09 -4.18 -7.67
N VAL A 82 -5.15 -4.12 -6.73
CA VAL A 82 -5.41 -3.68 -5.35
C VAL A 82 -5.85 -2.23 -5.31
N ASP A 83 -5.14 -1.32 -5.98
CA ASP A 83 -5.49 0.11 -6.04
C ASP A 83 -6.92 0.30 -6.59
N ASN A 84 -7.27 -0.39 -7.69
CA ASN A 84 -8.62 -0.36 -8.25
C ASN A 84 -9.68 -0.91 -7.29
N ALA A 85 -9.38 -2.01 -6.58
CA ALA A 85 -10.29 -2.60 -5.62
C ALA A 85 -10.56 -1.63 -4.47
N MET A 86 -9.50 -1.06 -3.88
CA MET A 86 -9.61 -0.08 -2.81
C MET A 86 -10.39 1.16 -3.25
N ARG A 87 -10.06 1.75 -4.40
CA ARG A 87 -10.77 2.92 -4.94
C ARG A 87 -12.25 2.68 -5.16
N LYS A 88 -12.62 1.50 -5.67
CA LYS A 88 -14.02 1.14 -5.94
C LYS A 88 -14.90 1.15 -4.69
N ILE A 89 -14.34 0.92 -3.50
CA ILE A 89 -15.07 1.14 -2.24
C ILE A 89 -14.82 2.55 -1.73
N LEU A 90 -13.55 2.94 -1.55
CA LEU A 90 -13.19 4.13 -0.80
C LEU A 90 -13.68 5.42 -1.46
N GLU A 91 -13.69 5.53 -2.80
CA GLU A 91 -14.16 6.74 -3.49
C GLU A 91 -15.67 6.99 -3.31
N LYS A 92 -16.46 5.95 -2.96
CA LYS A 92 -17.88 6.12 -2.61
C LYS A 92 -18.06 6.91 -1.32
N HIS A 93 -17.15 6.71 -0.36
CA HIS A 93 -17.19 7.32 0.98
C HIS A 93 -16.31 8.58 1.06
N TYR A 94 -15.22 8.60 0.29
CA TYR A 94 -14.21 9.64 0.22
C TYR A 94 -13.92 10.05 -1.25
N PRO A 95 -14.81 10.83 -1.90
CA PRO A 95 -14.65 11.20 -3.31
C PRO A 95 -13.34 11.93 -3.63
N GLN A 96 -12.73 12.61 -2.65
CA GLN A 96 -11.44 13.28 -2.81
C GLN A 96 -10.28 12.33 -3.14
N LEU A 97 -10.42 11.02 -2.91
CA LEU A 97 -9.41 10.03 -3.32
C LEU A 97 -9.29 9.91 -4.85
N SER A 98 -10.31 10.34 -5.60
CA SER A 98 -10.24 10.39 -7.07
C SER A 98 -9.18 11.37 -7.60
N GLU A 99 -8.75 12.33 -6.78
CA GLU A 99 -7.66 13.27 -7.09
C GLU A 99 -6.28 12.63 -6.91
N VAL A 100 -6.17 11.62 -6.04
CA VAL A 100 -4.90 10.99 -5.66
C VAL A 100 -4.39 10.12 -6.80
N ARG A 101 -3.14 10.36 -7.21
CA ARG A 101 -2.42 9.59 -8.23
C ARG A 101 -1.15 9.01 -7.64
N LEU A 102 -0.85 7.77 -7.99
CA LEU A 102 0.46 7.16 -7.78
C LEU A 102 1.39 7.61 -8.92
N GLU A 103 2.37 8.45 -8.61
CA GLU A 103 3.31 9.02 -9.59
C GLU A 103 4.55 8.15 -9.79
N GLU A 104 5.10 7.61 -8.70
CA GLU A 104 6.31 6.79 -8.71
C GLU A 104 6.15 5.57 -7.82
N PHE A 105 6.72 4.44 -8.25
CA PHE A 105 6.68 3.18 -7.53
C PHE A 105 8.01 2.43 -7.73
N ASP A 106 8.88 2.46 -6.71
CA ASP A 106 10.23 1.89 -6.74
C ASP A 106 10.33 0.73 -5.76
N VAL A 107 10.73 -0.44 -6.24
CA VAL A 107 10.89 -1.65 -5.43
C VAL A 107 12.35 -2.04 -5.37
N ARG A 108 12.88 -2.25 -4.14
CA ARG A 108 14.26 -2.67 -3.92
C ARG A 108 14.34 -3.86 -2.98
N LEU A 109 15.18 -4.83 -3.37
CA LEU A 109 15.60 -5.93 -2.50
C LEU A 109 16.70 -5.44 -1.56
N MET A 110 16.50 -5.67 -0.26
CA MET A 110 17.41 -5.27 0.80
C MET A 110 18.40 -6.40 1.09
N HIS A 111 19.52 -6.40 0.37
CA HIS A 111 20.56 -7.39 0.57
C HIS A 111 21.32 -7.14 1.89
N GLY A 112 21.57 -8.19 2.66
CA GLY A 112 22.36 -8.11 3.90
C GLY A 112 21.58 -7.70 5.15
N ILE A 113 20.27 -7.49 5.03
CA ILE A 113 19.36 -7.29 6.15
C ILE A 113 18.34 -8.42 6.10
N THR A 114 18.52 -9.44 6.94
CA THR A 114 17.64 -10.59 7.00
C THR A 114 16.92 -10.62 8.34
N VAL A 115 15.66 -11.09 8.35
CA VAL A 115 14.88 -11.23 9.58
C VAL A 115 15.32 -12.49 10.35
N GLU A 116 15.93 -13.44 9.65
CA GLU A 116 16.58 -14.66 10.15
C GLU A 116 17.91 -14.90 9.42
N ASP A 117 18.87 -15.63 10.02
CA ASP A 117 20.26 -15.78 9.52
C ASP A 117 20.42 -16.41 8.12
N ASP A 118 19.34 -16.87 7.48
CA ASP A 118 19.40 -17.73 6.27
C ASP A 118 18.59 -17.23 5.04
N GLU A 119 17.95 -16.06 5.10
CA GLU A 119 17.15 -15.55 3.97
C GLU A 119 18.01 -14.81 2.93
N ARG A 120 18.77 -15.58 2.13
CA ARG A 120 19.51 -15.07 0.97
C ARG A 120 18.67 -15.16 -0.31
N GLY A 121 18.72 -14.13 -1.15
CA GLY A 121 18.03 -14.12 -2.45
C GLY A 121 16.57 -13.70 -2.36
N ALA A 122 15.63 -14.54 -2.80
CA ALA A 122 14.20 -14.20 -2.89
C ALA A 122 13.48 -14.04 -1.54
N GLY A 123 14.12 -14.44 -0.42
CA GLY A 123 13.63 -14.17 0.94
C GLY A 123 14.13 -12.87 1.55
N ALA A 124 14.94 -12.08 0.83
CA ALA A 124 15.42 -10.80 1.34
C ALA A 124 14.25 -9.83 1.57
N LEU A 125 14.38 -8.96 2.57
CA LEU A 125 13.39 -7.91 2.79
C LEU A 125 13.20 -7.07 1.52
N VAL A 126 11.95 -6.78 1.21
CA VAL A 126 11.53 -5.92 0.11
C VAL A 126 11.17 -4.57 0.68
N ARG A 127 11.77 -3.51 0.12
CA ARG A 127 11.38 -2.13 0.36
C ARG A 127 10.66 -1.59 -0.86
N VAL A 128 9.45 -1.08 -0.68
CA VAL A 128 8.67 -0.39 -1.71
C VAL A 128 8.57 1.07 -1.33
N LEU A 129 8.99 1.98 -2.20
CA LEU A 129 8.74 3.43 -2.08
C LEU A 129 7.66 3.82 -3.10
N ALA A 130 6.60 4.47 -2.63
CA ALA A 130 5.53 4.97 -3.48
C ALA A 130 5.34 6.47 -3.27
N ILE A 131 5.33 7.24 -4.36
CA ILE A 131 5.08 8.67 -4.33
C ILE A 131 3.69 8.95 -4.88
N PHE A 132 2.89 9.66 -4.11
CA PHE A 132 1.54 10.06 -4.45
C PHE A 132 1.45 11.58 -4.58
N ALA A 133 0.48 12.03 -5.38
CA ALA A 133 0.10 13.44 -5.47
C ALA A 133 -1.40 13.59 -5.70
N ASP A 134 -1.99 14.70 -5.25
CA ASP A 134 -3.41 15.05 -5.49
C ASP A 134 -3.59 16.36 -6.27
N GLY A 135 -2.49 16.88 -6.84
CA GLY A 135 -2.46 18.19 -7.51
C GLY A 135 -2.18 19.37 -6.58
N THR A 136 -2.25 19.18 -5.26
CA THR A 136 -1.90 20.21 -4.26
C THR A 136 -0.68 19.81 -3.45
N GLU A 137 -0.67 18.58 -2.96
CA GLU A 137 0.39 18.00 -2.14
C GLU A 137 1.03 16.82 -2.89
N ARG A 138 2.32 16.57 -2.60
CA ARG A 138 3.06 15.40 -3.04
C ARG A 138 3.70 14.74 -1.83
N TRP A 139 3.47 13.44 -1.64
CA TRP A 139 3.93 12.73 -0.46
C TRP A 139 4.45 11.33 -0.79
N GLY A 140 5.44 10.89 -0.01
CA GLY A 140 6.03 9.57 -0.14
C GLY A 140 5.60 8.64 0.98
N THR A 141 5.43 7.37 0.65
CA THR A 141 5.12 6.28 1.57
C THR A 141 6.07 5.12 1.32
N VAL A 142 6.31 4.30 2.33
CA VAL A 142 7.19 3.12 2.17
C VAL A 142 6.64 1.92 2.93
N GLY A 143 6.78 0.76 2.31
CA GLY A 143 6.42 -0.54 2.83
C GLY A 143 7.68 -1.38 2.91
N VAL A 144 7.84 -2.10 4.02
CA VAL A 144 8.98 -3.02 4.20
C VAL A 144 8.45 -4.34 4.72
N ALA A 145 8.59 -5.39 3.92
CA ALA A 145 8.13 -6.74 4.25
C ALA A 145 8.98 -7.79 3.53
N ALA A 146 8.94 -9.03 3.99
CA ALA A 146 9.57 -10.15 3.26
C ALA A 146 8.84 -10.44 1.93
N ASP A 147 7.55 -10.10 1.86
CA ASP A 147 6.74 -10.26 0.65
C ASP A 147 6.55 -8.92 -0.07
N ILE A 148 6.79 -8.92 -1.39
CA ILE A 148 6.65 -7.75 -2.25
C ILE A 148 5.20 -7.24 -2.30
N LEU A 149 4.22 -8.14 -2.30
CA LEU A 149 2.82 -7.75 -2.37
C LEU A 149 2.38 -7.09 -1.06
N GLN A 150 2.77 -7.65 0.09
CA GLN A 150 2.55 -7.05 1.39
C GLN A 150 3.14 -5.63 1.46
N ALA A 151 4.42 -5.46 1.12
CA ALA A 151 5.06 -4.14 1.14
C ALA A 151 4.34 -3.15 0.20
N SER A 152 3.88 -3.61 -0.96
CA SER A 152 3.15 -2.80 -1.93
C SER A 152 1.78 -2.36 -1.41
N VAL A 153 1.02 -3.28 -0.81
CA VAL A 153 -0.30 -3.00 -0.24
C VAL A 153 -0.18 -2.02 0.93
N GLU A 154 0.82 -2.18 1.80
CA GLU A 154 1.09 -1.24 2.89
C GLU A 154 1.34 0.18 2.38
N CYS A 155 2.12 0.36 1.30
CA CYS A 155 2.32 1.66 0.65
C CYS A 155 1.01 2.29 0.17
N ILE A 156 0.16 1.51 -0.52
CA ILE A 156 -1.11 2.02 -1.06
C ILE A 156 -2.03 2.46 0.09
N ILE A 157 -2.12 1.65 1.14
CA ILE A 157 -2.92 1.98 2.33
C ILE A 157 -2.44 3.29 2.95
N ASP A 158 -1.13 3.41 3.21
CA ASP A 158 -0.57 4.63 3.79
C ASP A 158 -0.79 5.83 2.85
N GLY A 159 -0.69 5.66 1.54
CA GLY A 159 -0.87 6.73 0.56
C GLY A 159 -2.29 7.29 0.58
N MET A 160 -3.29 6.41 0.64
CA MET A 160 -4.70 6.82 0.74
C MET A 160 -5.05 7.35 2.14
N GLU A 161 -4.56 6.71 3.20
CA GLU A 161 -4.78 7.18 4.59
C GLU A 161 -4.16 8.56 4.81
N TRP A 162 -3.02 8.86 4.16
CA TRP A 162 -2.40 10.19 4.19
C TRP A 162 -3.32 11.27 3.64
N LYS A 163 -3.93 11.06 2.46
CA LYS A 163 -4.89 12.03 1.90
C LYS A 163 -6.08 12.27 2.82
N LEU A 164 -6.50 11.24 3.55
CA LEU A 164 -7.65 11.29 4.46
C LEU A 164 -7.30 11.67 5.90
N ARG A 165 -6.03 11.97 6.19
CA ARG A 165 -5.62 12.34 7.55
C ARG A 165 -6.36 13.61 7.98
N GLY A 166 -7.03 13.56 9.14
CA GLY A 166 -7.81 14.68 9.67
C GLY A 166 -9.24 14.80 9.13
N GLU A 167 -9.69 13.90 8.25
CA GLU A 167 -11.10 13.81 7.85
C GLU A 167 -11.91 13.15 8.97
N HIS A 168 -12.55 13.98 9.80
CA HIS A 168 -13.64 13.57 10.68
C HIS A 168 -14.97 13.90 10.00
N LYS A 169 -15.65 12.91 9.43
CA LYS A 169 -17.09 13.05 9.18
C LYS A 169 -17.82 12.49 10.40
N HIS A 170 -18.53 13.39 11.08
CA HIS A 170 -19.58 13.06 12.05
C HIS A 170 -20.65 12.16 11.44
#